data_AF-A0A357LR61-F1
#
_entry.id   AF-A0A357LR61-F1
#
_cell.length_a   1.000
_cell.length_b   1.000
_cell.length_c   1.000
_cell.angle_alpha   90.00
_cell.angle_beta   90.00
_cell.angle_gamma   90.00
#
_symmetry.space_group_name_H-M   'P 1'
#
loop_
_entity.id
_entity.type
_entity.pdbx_description
1 polymer ?
#
loop_
_entity_poly.entity_id
_entity_poly.type
_entity_poly.pdbx_seq_one_letter_code
_entity_poly.pdbx_strand_id
1 'polypeptide(L)'
;MPKASASDPLRAAAEKLEAGFWAEMLKSAQPEDNKNSFSSGIGETQFASFLRTAHADALVRGGGLGLAETIYQSLLKQNNE
;
A
#
# COMPACT_ATOMS: atom_id res chain seq x y z
N MET A 1 30.69 7.37 4.85
CA MET A 1 29.37 6.70 4.86
C MET A 1 28.45 7.51 3.95
N PRO A 2 27.74 6.92 2.98
CA PRO A 2 26.81 7.71 2.17
C PRO A 2 25.66 8.13 3.07
N LYS A 3 25.43 9.45 3.13
CA LYS A 3 24.39 10.10 3.93
C LYS A 3 23.04 9.62 3.39
N ALA A 4 22.24 8.95 4.20
CA ALA A 4 20.84 8.66 3.88
C ALA A 4 20.19 9.99 3.46
N SER A 5 19.93 10.16 2.18
CA SER A 5 19.23 11.33 1.66
C SER A 5 17.88 11.37 2.36
N ALA A 6 17.53 12.53 2.94
CA ALA A 6 16.20 12.74 3.51
C ALA A 6 15.15 12.28 2.49
N SER A 7 14.36 11.28 2.84
CA SER A 7 13.29 10.78 1.98
C SER A 7 12.33 11.92 1.70
N ASP A 8 12.14 12.26 0.43
CA ASP A 8 11.19 13.30 0.03
C ASP A 8 9.79 12.95 0.57
N PRO A 9 9.14 13.82 1.36
CA PRO A 9 7.84 13.54 1.94
C PRO A 9 6.75 13.29 0.88
N LEU A 10 6.86 13.88 -0.31
CA LEU A 10 5.94 13.64 -1.42
C LEU A 10 6.16 12.26 -2.03
N ARG A 11 7.42 11.80 -2.07
CA ARG A 11 7.74 10.44 -2.51
C ARG A 11 7.13 9.41 -1.57
N ALA A 12 7.31 9.61 -0.26
CA ALA A 12 6.73 8.76 0.76
C ALA A 12 5.20 8.75 0.71
N ALA A 13 4.56 9.90 0.46
CA ALA A 13 3.12 9.99 0.30
C ALA A 13 2.64 9.23 -0.95
N ALA A 14 3.38 9.31 -2.06
CA ALA A 14 3.04 8.62 -3.30
C ALA A 14 3.17 7.09 -3.16
N GLU A 15 4.25 6.60 -2.54
CA GLU A 15 4.44 5.18 -2.23
C GLU A 15 3.33 4.65 -1.32
N LYS A 16 2.94 5.42 -0.30
CA LYS A 16 1.83 5.07 0.59
C LYS A 16 0.49 5.00 -0.15
N LEU A 17 0.27 5.88 -1.13
CA LEU A 17 -0.95 5.86 -1.94
C LEU A 17 -1.00 4.61 -2.84
N GLU A 18 0.11 4.23 -3.45
CA GLU A 18 0.21 2.98 -4.21
C GLU A 18 0.05 1.73 -3.32
N ALA A 19 0.59 1.75 -2.10
CA ALA A 19 0.37 0.67 -1.13
C ALA A 19 -1.11 0.55 -0.74
N GLY A 20 -1.79 1.68 -0.55
CA GLY A 20 -3.25 1.69 -0.33
C GLY A 20 -4.03 1.05 -1.49
N PHE A 21 -3.64 1.37 -2.73
CA PHE A 21 -4.23 0.75 -3.92
C PHE A 21 -4.01 -0.77 -3.93
N TRP A 22 -2.78 -1.23 -3.67
CA TRP A 22 -2.48 -2.67 -3.58
C TRP A 22 -3.28 -3.36 -2.47
N ALA A 23 -3.46 -2.74 -1.31
CA ALA A 23 -4.23 -3.32 -0.21
C ALA A 23 -5.68 -3.58 -0.62
N GLU A 24 -6.30 -2.68 -1.39
CA GLU A 24 -7.65 -2.89 -1.94
C GLU A 24 -7.66 -3.94 -3.05
N MET A 25 -6.69 -3.95 -3.97
CA MET A 25 -6.60 -5.01 -4.99
C MET A 25 -6.45 -6.41 -4.35
N LEU A 26 -5.63 -6.54 -3.32
CA LEU A 26 -5.45 -7.78 -2.57
C LEU A 26 -6.72 -8.21 -1.84
N LYS A 27 -7.53 -7.25 -1.36
CA LYS A 27 -8.84 -7.53 -0.77
C LYS A 27 -9.82 -8.06 -1.80
N SER A 28 -9.87 -7.45 -2.98
CA SER A 28 -10.74 -7.88 -4.09
C SER A 28 -10.30 -9.20 -4.73
N ALA A 29 -9.02 -9.54 -4.65
CA ALA A 29 -8.46 -10.79 -5.19
C ALA A 29 -8.67 -12.00 -4.27
N GLN A 30 -9.06 -11.80 -3.01
CA GLN A 30 -9.42 -12.90 -2.12
C GLN A 30 -10.80 -13.44 -2.52
N PRO A 31 -10.93 -14.75 -2.84
CA PRO A 31 -12.24 -15.39 -2.96
C PRO A 31 -13.01 -15.22 -1.65
N GLU A 32 -14.34 -15.10 -1.73
CA GLU A 32 -15.27 -15.06 -0.58
C GLU A 32 -15.30 -16.38 0.23
N ASP A 33 -14.29 -17.23 0.07
CA ASP A 33 -14.19 -18.59 0.59
C ASP A 33 -13.68 -18.57 2.03
N ASN A 34 -14.46 -18.02 2.95
CA ASN A 34 -14.38 -18.35 4.38
C ASN A 34 -15.68 -17.95 5.09
N LYS A 35 -16.80 -18.49 4.61
CA LYS A 35 -18.07 -18.55 5.36
C LYS A 35 -18.18 -19.85 6.18
N ASN A 36 -17.07 -20.38 6.66
CA ASN A 36 -17.12 -21.46 7.65
C ASN A 36 -17.33 -20.82 9.01
N SER A 37 -18.28 -21.34 9.80
CA SER A 37 -18.75 -20.78 11.09
C SER A 37 -17.68 -20.57 12.17
N PHE A 38 -16.40 -20.81 11.88
CA PHE A 38 -15.25 -20.65 12.76
C PHE A 38 -14.34 -19.44 12.40
N SER A 39 -14.57 -18.74 11.27
CA SER A 39 -13.69 -17.66 10.77
C SER A 39 -14.32 -16.24 10.81
N SER A 40 -15.27 -16.00 11.71
CA SER A 40 -16.07 -14.75 11.77
C SER A 40 -15.71 -13.84 12.95
N GLY A 41 -14.49 -13.94 13.47
CA GLY A 41 -14.04 -13.10 14.58
C GLY A 41 -13.59 -11.72 14.10
N ILE A 42 -13.97 -10.65 14.83
CA ILE A 42 -13.47 -9.28 14.57
C ILE A 42 -11.94 -9.24 14.54
N GLY A 43 -11.27 -10.04 15.39
CA GLY A 43 -9.82 -10.14 15.42
C GLY A 43 -9.21 -10.72 14.14
N GLU A 44 -9.86 -11.70 13.52
CA GLU A 44 -9.41 -12.30 12.27
C GLU A 44 -9.53 -11.31 11.10
N THR A 45 -10.65 -10.58 11.02
CA THR A 45 -10.82 -9.52 10.01
C THR A 45 -9.74 -8.44 10.12
N GLN A 46 -9.40 -8.01 11.34
CA GLN A 46 -8.35 -7.03 11.56
C GLN A 46 -6.96 -7.60 11.22
N PHE A 47 -6.69 -8.87 11.57
CA PHE A 47 -5.44 -9.53 11.22
C PHE A 47 -5.27 -9.71 9.71
N ALA A 48 -6.32 -10.11 9.01
CA ALA A 48 -6.33 -10.19 7.55
C ALA A 48 -6.09 -8.81 6.90
N SER A 49 -6.68 -7.75 7.44
CA SER A 49 -6.40 -6.38 6.99
C SER A 49 -4.94 -5.99 7.20
N PHE A 50 -4.39 -6.27 8.38
CA PHE A 50 -3.00 -6.01 8.69
C PHE A 50 -2.04 -6.72 7.73
N LEU A 51 -2.27 -8.01 7.48
CA LEU A 51 -1.48 -8.79 6.52
C LEU A 51 -1.55 -8.23 5.10
N ARG A 52 -2.75 -7.84 4.63
CA ARG A 52 -2.90 -7.20 3.32
C ARG A 52 -2.10 -5.91 3.22
N THR A 53 -2.13 -5.05 4.25
CA THR A 53 -1.33 -3.82 4.28
C THR A 53 0.17 -4.12 4.25
N ALA A 54 0.63 -5.07 5.06
CA ALA A 54 2.05 -5.45 5.09
C ALA A 54 2.55 -5.99 3.75
N HIS A 55 1.73 -6.81 3.07
CA HIS A 55 2.02 -7.29 1.72
C HIS A 55 2.04 -6.16 0.70
N ALA A 56 1.05 -5.26 0.73
CA ALA A 56 1.00 -4.11 -0.16
C ALA A 56 2.24 -3.22 -0.03
N ASP A 57 2.68 -2.93 1.21
CA ASP A 57 3.91 -2.18 1.45
C ASP A 57 5.15 -2.90 0.90
N ALA A 58 5.20 -4.23 1.04
CA ALA A 58 6.31 -5.03 0.50
C ALA A 58 6.32 -5.01 -1.03
N LEU A 59 5.16 -5.05 -1.69
CA LEU A 59 5.04 -4.95 -3.14
C LEU A 59 5.57 -3.60 -3.66
N VAL A 60 5.19 -2.49 -3.02
CA VAL A 60 5.68 -1.16 -3.39
C VAL A 60 7.20 -1.07 -3.20
N ARG A 61 7.72 -1.54 -2.07
CA ARG A 61 9.19 -1.59 -1.82
C ARG A 61 9.93 -2.45 -2.84
N GLY A 62 9.28 -3.50 -3.36
CA GLY A 62 9.83 -4.40 -4.38
C GLY A 62 9.76 -3.88 -5.81
N GLY A 63 9.15 -2.71 -6.06
CA GLY A 63 9.04 -2.08 -7.38
C GLY A 63 7.63 -1.68 -7.79
N GLY A 64 6.60 -2.21 -7.13
CA GLY A 64 5.19 -1.83 -7.36
C GLY A 64 4.72 -2.00 -8.81
N LEU A 65 3.70 -1.22 -9.17
CA LEU A 65 3.15 -1.03 -10.52
C LEU A 65 3.69 0.23 -11.19
N GLY A 66 4.42 1.08 -10.45
CA GLY A 66 4.91 2.38 -10.93
C GLY A 66 3.90 3.52 -10.75
N LEU A 67 2.81 3.31 -10.00
CA LEU A 67 1.84 4.37 -9.71
C LEU A 67 2.45 5.45 -8.82
N ALA A 68 3.32 5.09 -7.86
CA ALA A 68 4.00 6.04 -7.00
C ALA A 68 4.80 7.08 -7.78
N GLU A 69 5.40 6.71 -8.93
CA GLU A 69 6.09 7.69 -9.77
C GLU A 69 5.12 8.70 -10.39
N THR A 70 4.02 8.21 -10.96
CA THR A 70 3.02 9.07 -11.60
C THR A 70 2.36 10.02 -10.59
N ILE A 71 2.07 9.50 -9.38
CA ILE A 71 1.50 10.28 -8.28
C ILE A 71 2.51 11.31 -7.79
N TYR A 72 3.76 10.92 -7.58
CA TYR A 72 4.83 11.82 -7.14
C TYR A 72 5.03 13.00 -8.09
N GLN A 73 5.11 12.73 -9.40
CA GLN A 73 5.21 13.78 -10.42
C GLN A 73 3.98 14.72 -10.42
N SER A 74 2.80 14.19 -10.12
CA SER A 74 1.57 15.01 -10.01
C SER A 74 1.58 15.90 -8.76
N LEU A 75 2.03 15.36 -7.62
CA LEU A 75 2.20 16.11 -6.37
C LEU A 75 3.25 17.21 -6.48
N LEU A 76 4.37 16.95 -7.18
CA LEU A 76 5.39 17.95 -7.46
C LEU A 76 4.86 19.12 -8.29
N LYS A 77 4.06 18.82 -9.33
CA LYS A 77 3.44 19.87 -10.16
C LYS A 77 2.53 20.76 -9.32
N GLN A 78 1.66 20.17 -8.50
CA GLN A 78 0.73 20.92 -7.64
C GLN A 78 1.43 21.77 -6.56
N ASN A 79 2.56 21.32 -6.02
CA ASN A 79 3.29 22.09 -5.00
C ASN A 79 4.13 23.25 -5.57
N ASN A 80 4.35 23.27 -6.89
CA ASN A 80 5.14 24.30 -7.57
C ASN A 80 4.27 25.36 -8.26
N GLU A 81 2.94 25.24 -8.15
CA GLU A 81 1.94 26.25 -8.53
C GLU A 81 1.46 27.02 -7.29
#